data_AF-A0A3L7X1T1-F1
#
_entry.id   AF-A0A3L7X1T1-F1
#
_cell.length_a   1.000
_cell.length_b   1.000
_cell.length_c   1.000
_cell.angle_alpha   90.00
_cell.angle_beta   90.00
_cell.angle_gamma   90.00
#
_symmetry.space_group_name_H-M   'P 1'
#
loop_
_entity.id
_entity.type
_entity.pdbx_description
1 polymer ?
#
loop_
_entity_poly.entity_id
_entity_poly.type
_entity_poly.pdbx_seq_one_letter_code
_entity_poly.pdbx_strand_id
1 'polypeptide(L)'
;MEIFIANGGVVAHPYHTTTEALDDPDVLANGHVVEVKDPRGARLKSATSVMEAVLGFYGEAKHERPPMREIGLVARLTETPGAVRGEIPAVGQHTMSVLSEPKRATWQSKVGEQQPTAALDGVTVLDFSTIIAAPLGCSHLADLGARVIKIEQVGGDPWRWMGNGSLGALKTNAGKESISVDLKDPQGQAIVHGLIAKADIIVHNFRPGVPERLGISYEDAKAVKADIVYVNVNGYGPDGPGSHRPATHPIPGAALGGAQYQAGGMPPVSDDLKVLREGARRLFKANEVNPDPNTSAVVATTAMLGLWAKQRTGKGQEIFIDMMGANAYANSDDFFWYEDREPRPAIDEGLHGTGPLYRLYECKEGWVFLGMMLEKEWVRFCRRIGSSELAVDPRFSTREAREANAEALTHLLSELFRTDTADEWEKLLTVAGIGCVRADGPVPAEFFHRDEQMKVNEYTSTVEHLGLGRYQRHGPVVRLRRTPVRLHAGPMCGEQTDALLAELGYTEEQAAELRAKNIVWSEPGVAIAQAARQT
;
A
#
# COMPACT_ATOMS: atom_id res chain seq x y z
N MET A 1 18.60 20.44 17.11
CA MET A 1 18.26 19.71 15.87
C MET A 1 19.52 19.34 15.08
N GLU A 2 20.40 20.30 14.76
CA GLU A 2 21.65 20.06 14.00
C GLU A 2 22.55 18.95 14.56
N ILE A 3 22.72 18.88 15.89
CA ILE A 3 23.51 17.81 16.54
C ILE A 3 22.90 16.41 16.30
N PHE A 4 21.57 16.31 16.27
CA PHE A 4 20.87 15.04 16.05
C PHE A 4 20.88 14.64 14.57
N ILE A 5 20.87 15.62 13.66
CA ILE A 5 21.05 15.41 12.22
C ILE A 5 22.50 14.93 11.94
N ALA A 6 23.50 15.62 12.48
CA ALA A 6 24.91 15.31 12.27
C ALA A 6 25.32 13.92 12.81
N ASN A 7 24.67 13.45 13.88
CA ASN A 7 24.95 12.15 14.49
C ASN A 7 24.07 11.01 13.95
N GLY A 8 23.23 11.25 12.93
CA GLY A 8 22.32 10.24 12.38
C GLY A 8 21.20 9.80 13.35
N GLY A 9 20.96 10.55 14.43
CA GLY A 9 19.92 10.27 15.43
C GLY A 9 18.52 10.65 14.96
N VAL A 10 18.40 11.46 13.91
CA VAL A 10 17.12 11.74 13.24
C VAL A 10 16.98 10.84 12.01
N VAL A 11 16.00 9.94 12.05
CA VAL A 11 15.79 8.87 11.06
C VAL A 11 14.81 9.27 9.94
N ALA A 12 14.12 10.42 10.07
CA ALA A 12 13.24 10.97 9.04
C ALA A 12 13.69 12.37 8.59
N HIS A 13 13.42 12.73 7.34
CA HIS A 13 13.58 14.11 6.89
C HIS A 13 12.37 14.96 7.34
N PRO A 14 12.56 16.23 7.75
CA PRO A 14 11.48 17.08 8.24
C PRO A 14 10.78 17.78 7.06
N TYR A 15 10.08 17.02 6.22
CA TYR A 15 9.21 17.63 5.22
C TYR A 15 7.83 17.88 5.79
N HIS A 16 7.29 19.05 5.47
CA HIS A 16 6.03 19.54 5.98
C HIS A 16 4.87 19.23 5.02
N THR A 17 5.14 19.00 3.73
CA THR A 17 4.10 18.67 2.74
C THR A 17 4.53 17.59 1.74
N THR A 18 3.55 16.91 1.14
CA THR A 18 3.73 15.98 0.01
C THR A 18 4.39 16.63 -1.20
N THR A 19 4.19 17.94 -1.37
CA THR A 19 4.82 18.74 -2.41
C THR A 19 6.31 18.97 -2.14
N GLU A 20 6.67 19.33 -0.91
CA GLU A 20 8.08 19.47 -0.50
C GLU A 20 8.83 18.13 -0.60
N ALA A 21 8.14 17.01 -0.42
CA ALA A 21 8.73 15.68 -0.60
C ALA A 21 9.21 15.41 -2.04
N LEU A 22 8.73 16.15 -3.06
CA LEU A 22 9.28 16.08 -4.42
C LEU A 22 10.70 16.67 -4.53
N ASP A 23 11.13 17.46 -3.55
CA ASP A 23 12.50 17.98 -3.44
C ASP A 23 13.39 17.14 -2.52
N ASP A 24 12.88 16.02 -1.99
CA ASP A 24 13.68 15.11 -1.17
C ASP A 24 14.84 14.52 -2.00
N PRO A 25 16.11 14.66 -1.54
CA PRO A 25 17.27 14.11 -2.24
C PRO A 25 17.17 12.62 -2.53
N ASP A 26 16.52 11.84 -1.66
CA ASP A 26 16.31 10.40 -1.84
C ASP A 26 15.24 10.14 -2.90
N VAL A 27 14.14 10.89 -2.89
CA VAL A 27 13.08 10.79 -3.91
C VAL A 27 13.64 11.15 -5.30
N LEU A 28 14.47 12.20 -5.37
CA LEU A 28 15.16 12.62 -6.60
C LEU A 28 16.20 11.61 -7.07
N ALA A 29 17.09 11.15 -6.19
CA ALA A 29 18.17 10.22 -6.54
C ALA A 29 17.65 8.88 -7.07
N ASN A 30 16.49 8.44 -6.58
CA ASN A 30 15.85 7.20 -7.01
C ASN A 30 14.96 7.37 -8.25
N GLY A 31 14.88 8.58 -8.84
CA GLY A 31 14.19 8.83 -10.11
C GLY A 31 12.66 8.88 -9.98
N HIS A 32 12.14 9.16 -8.78
CA HIS A 32 10.70 9.29 -8.54
C HIS A 32 10.17 10.69 -8.84
N VAL A 33 10.91 11.56 -9.54
CA VAL A 33 10.40 12.87 -9.94
C VAL A 33 10.67 13.09 -11.41
N VAL A 34 9.65 13.51 -12.14
CA VAL A 34 9.74 13.86 -13.54
C VAL A 34 9.16 15.26 -13.79
N GLU A 35 9.71 15.95 -14.77
CA GLU A 35 9.11 17.19 -15.29
C GLU A 35 8.20 16.87 -16.46
N VAL A 36 6.97 17.37 -16.40
CA VAL A 36 5.96 17.22 -17.44
C VAL A 36 5.41 18.59 -17.83
N LYS A 37 5.14 18.74 -19.13
CA LYS A 37 4.39 19.89 -19.65
C LYS A 37 2.91 19.53 -19.65
N ASP A 38 2.09 20.48 -19.20
CA ASP A 38 0.63 20.35 -19.27
C ASP A 38 0.06 21.27 -20.36
N PRO A 39 -0.25 20.73 -21.56
CA PRO A 39 -0.77 21.51 -22.67
C PRO A 39 -2.22 21.94 -22.46
N ARG A 40 -2.89 21.49 -21.37
CA ARG A 40 -4.24 21.95 -21.00
C ARG A 40 -4.25 23.42 -20.55
N GLY A 41 -3.07 24.05 -20.45
CA GLY A 41 -2.90 25.45 -20.13
C GLY A 41 -3.73 25.82 -18.90
N ALA A 42 -4.51 26.87 -19.01
CA ALA A 42 -5.30 27.44 -17.94
C ALA A 42 -6.25 26.49 -17.16
N ARG A 43 -6.60 25.27 -17.58
CA ARG A 43 -7.88 24.66 -17.21
C ARG A 43 -8.09 24.00 -15.82
N LEU A 44 -7.12 24.00 -14.89
CA LEU A 44 -7.14 23.22 -13.64
C LEU A 44 -7.01 24.09 -12.37
N LYS A 45 -8.09 24.45 -11.69
CA LYS A 45 -8.01 25.25 -10.44
C LYS A 45 -7.70 24.41 -9.19
N SER A 46 -7.86 23.09 -9.25
CA SER A 46 -7.90 22.25 -8.05
C SER A 46 -6.57 21.58 -7.70
N ALA A 47 -6.37 21.36 -6.39
CA ALA A 47 -5.20 20.71 -5.81
C ALA A 47 -5.06 19.21 -6.16
N THR A 48 -6.08 18.56 -6.77
CA THR A 48 -6.03 17.15 -7.16
C THR A 48 -6.69 16.88 -8.54
N SER A 49 -6.16 15.91 -9.28
CA SER A 49 -6.60 15.57 -10.63
C SER A 49 -7.94 14.81 -10.67
N VAL A 50 -8.26 14.01 -9.64
CA VAL A 50 -9.50 13.22 -9.56
C VAL A 50 -10.73 14.10 -9.38
N MET A 51 -10.62 15.18 -8.61
CA MET A 51 -11.72 16.12 -8.38
C MET A 51 -12.17 16.71 -9.72
N GLU A 52 -11.26 17.18 -10.56
CA GLU A 52 -11.63 17.81 -11.82
C GLU A 52 -12.06 16.79 -12.89
N ALA A 53 -11.39 15.64 -12.97
CA ALA A 53 -11.63 14.62 -13.99
C ALA A 53 -12.95 13.84 -13.79
N VAL A 54 -13.32 13.52 -12.54
CA VAL A 54 -14.55 12.74 -12.24
C VAL A 54 -15.75 13.66 -12.05
N LEU A 55 -15.53 14.88 -11.55
CA LEU A 55 -16.61 15.78 -11.11
C LEU A 55 -16.88 16.94 -12.08
N GLY A 56 -16.12 17.04 -13.18
CA GLY A 56 -16.38 17.97 -14.28
C GLY A 56 -16.02 19.43 -13.96
N PHE A 57 -15.07 19.66 -13.05
CA PHE A 57 -14.61 20.99 -12.71
C PHE A 57 -13.61 21.49 -13.76
N TYR A 58 -14.05 22.39 -14.64
CA TYR A 58 -13.17 23.11 -15.55
C TYR A 58 -13.16 24.58 -15.13
N GLY A 59 -12.02 25.07 -14.64
CA GLY A 59 -11.83 26.49 -14.39
C GLY A 59 -10.83 27.07 -15.38
N GLU A 60 -11.12 28.20 -16.01
CA GLU A 60 -10.10 28.92 -16.80
C GLU A 60 -9.12 29.61 -15.83
N ALA A 61 -7.87 29.18 -15.78
CA ALA A 61 -6.78 29.96 -15.21
C ALA A 61 -6.45 31.13 -16.11
N LYS A 62 -5.84 32.14 -15.50
CA LYS A 62 -5.67 33.44 -16.11
C LYS A 62 -4.44 33.48 -17.03
N HIS A 63 -3.53 32.51 -16.93
CA HIS A 63 -2.25 32.45 -17.65
C HIS A 63 -1.84 31.00 -18.04
N GLU A 64 -0.88 30.89 -18.97
CA GLU A 64 -0.20 29.63 -19.31
C GLU A 64 0.57 29.11 -18.09
N ARG A 65 0.50 27.80 -17.84
CA ARG A 65 1.08 27.22 -16.62
C ARG A 65 2.59 26.96 -16.79
N PRO A 66 3.38 27.17 -15.73
CA PRO A 66 4.77 26.71 -15.73
C PRO A 66 4.85 25.17 -15.77
N PRO A 67 6.01 24.60 -16.14
CA PRO A 67 6.23 23.16 -16.09
C PRO A 67 5.88 22.57 -14.72
N MET A 68 5.24 21.39 -14.72
CA MET A 68 4.85 20.69 -13.51
C MET A 68 5.88 19.59 -13.20
N ARG A 69 6.17 19.38 -11.92
CA ARG A 69 6.87 18.19 -11.44
C ARG A 69 5.87 17.20 -10.89
N GLU A 70 6.04 15.92 -11.15
CA GLU A 70 5.17 14.85 -10.61
C GLU A 70 5.99 13.61 -10.26
N ILE A 71 5.37 12.63 -9.59
CA ILE A 71 6.05 11.37 -9.29
C ILE A 71 6.39 10.62 -10.59
N GLY A 72 7.66 10.28 -10.75
CA GLY A 72 8.21 9.35 -11.73
C GLY A 72 7.90 7.89 -11.42
N LEU A 73 8.57 6.94 -12.07
CA LEU A 73 8.21 5.52 -12.01
C LEU A 73 8.30 4.93 -10.58
N VAL A 74 7.29 4.12 -10.20
CA VAL A 74 7.27 3.41 -8.91
C VAL A 74 8.27 2.26 -8.81
N ALA A 75 8.67 1.70 -9.96
CA ALA A 75 9.57 0.56 -10.03
C ALA A 75 10.62 0.76 -11.13
N ARG A 76 11.88 0.50 -10.79
CA ARG A 76 13.02 0.56 -11.70
C ARG A 76 13.44 -0.85 -12.12
N LEU A 77 13.14 -1.18 -13.37
CA LEU A 77 13.46 -2.46 -14.00
C LEU A 77 14.75 -2.32 -14.81
N THR A 78 15.74 -3.19 -14.56
CA THR A 78 17.08 -3.09 -15.17
C THR A 78 17.12 -3.48 -16.66
N GLU A 79 16.38 -4.51 -17.08
CA GLU A 79 16.39 -4.99 -18.48
C GLU A 79 15.24 -4.41 -19.31
N THR A 80 14.14 -4.01 -18.66
CA THR A 80 12.93 -3.51 -19.32
C THR A 80 12.46 -2.20 -18.69
N PRO A 81 13.28 -1.14 -18.71
CA PRO A 81 12.96 0.11 -18.03
C PRO A 81 11.69 0.75 -18.60
N GLY A 82 10.84 1.24 -17.70
CA GLY A 82 9.72 2.10 -18.05
C GLY A 82 10.20 3.48 -18.47
N ALA A 83 9.30 4.27 -19.05
CA ALA A 83 9.52 5.69 -19.28
C ALA A 83 8.19 6.43 -19.17
N VAL A 84 8.21 7.62 -18.56
CA VAL A 84 7.09 8.56 -18.65
C VAL A 84 7.04 9.07 -20.08
N ARG A 85 5.88 8.90 -20.74
CA ARG A 85 5.72 9.17 -22.17
C ARG A 85 4.78 10.33 -22.43
N GLY A 86 5.35 11.41 -22.94
CA GLY A 86 4.60 12.53 -23.49
C GLY A 86 3.90 13.38 -22.44
N GLU A 87 3.19 14.37 -22.95
CA GLU A 87 2.42 15.32 -22.16
C GLU A 87 1.01 14.79 -21.90
N ILE A 88 0.32 15.36 -20.90
CA ILE A 88 -1.08 15.01 -20.64
C ILE A 88 -1.93 15.48 -21.83
N PRO A 89 -2.64 14.58 -22.53
CA PRO A 89 -3.35 14.97 -23.74
C PRO A 89 -4.56 15.84 -23.44
N ALA A 90 -4.83 16.83 -24.29
CA ALA A 90 -6.06 17.59 -24.24
C ALA A 90 -7.27 16.68 -24.56
N VAL A 91 -8.44 17.02 -23.99
CA VAL A 91 -9.69 16.29 -24.27
C VAL A 91 -9.95 16.30 -25.77
N GLY A 92 -10.01 15.11 -26.37
CA GLY A 92 -10.23 14.93 -27.81
C GLY A 92 -8.98 14.99 -28.69
N GLN A 93 -7.79 15.30 -28.13
CA GLN A 93 -6.54 15.45 -28.90
C GLN A 93 -6.23 14.24 -29.79
N HIS A 94 -6.50 13.03 -29.29
CA HIS A 94 -6.22 11.78 -29.99
C HIS A 94 -7.45 11.12 -30.60
N THR A 95 -8.64 11.74 -30.55
CA THR A 95 -9.88 11.09 -31.01
C THR A 95 -9.76 10.66 -32.47
N MET A 96 -9.38 11.58 -33.36
CA MET A 96 -9.28 11.24 -34.79
C MET A 96 -8.13 10.29 -35.10
N SER A 97 -6.98 10.43 -34.42
CA SER A 97 -5.85 9.51 -34.62
C SER A 97 -6.19 8.09 -34.16
N VAL A 98 -6.81 7.94 -32.98
CA VAL A 98 -7.24 6.62 -32.46
C VAL A 98 -8.30 5.99 -33.36
N LEU A 99 -9.26 6.77 -33.89
CA LEU A 99 -10.28 6.26 -34.80
C LEU A 99 -9.74 5.89 -36.18
N SER A 100 -8.63 6.52 -36.62
CA SER A 100 -7.99 6.24 -37.92
C SER A 100 -6.84 5.24 -37.83
N GLU A 101 -6.37 4.89 -36.62
CA GLU A 101 -5.35 3.87 -36.43
C GLU A 101 -5.86 2.52 -36.98
N PRO A 102 -5.11 1.88 -37.90
CA PRO A 102 -5.43 0.51 -38.30
C PRO A 102 -5.43 -0.39 -37.07
N LYS A 103 -6.26 -1.44 -37.07
CA LYS A 103 -6.32 -2.42 -35.97
C LYS A 103 -4.90 -2.81 -35.56
N ARG A 104 -4.50 -2.41 -34.35
CA ARG A 104 -3.24 -2.86 -33.76
C ARG A 104 -3.21 -4.38 -33.72
N ALA A 105 -2.02 -4.95 -33.90
CA ALA A 105 -1.84 -6.38 -33.72
C ALA A 105 -2.39 -6.77 -32.35
N THR A 106 -3.38 -7.66 -32.35
CA THR A 106 -3.91 -8.21 -31.11
C THR A 106 -2.81 -9.02 -30.44
N TRP A 107 -2.66 -8.83 -29.13
CA TRP A 107 -1.73 -9.63 -28.35
C TRP A 107 -1.95 -11.13 -28.61
N GLN A 108 -0.86 -11.83 -28.89
CA GLN A 108 -0.84 -13.28 -29.02
C GLN A 108 -0.19 -13.86 -27.76
N SER A 109 -0.99 -14.44 -26.86
CA SER A 109 -0.43 -15.35 -25.85
C SER A 109 0.11 -16.59 -26.52
N LYS A 110 1.17 -17.14 -25.94
CA LYS A 110 1.32 -18.60 -25.97
C LYS A 110 0.20 -19.18 -25.11
N VAL A 111 -0.75 -19.87 -25.74
CA VAL A 111 -1.77 -20.63 -25.02
C VAL A 111 -1.08 -21.89 -24.49
N GLY A 112 -1.03 -22.05 -23.16
CA GLY A 112 -0.58 -23.29 -22.56
C GLY A 112 -1.54 -24.43 -22.90
N GLU A 113 -1.02 -25.65 -23.05
CA GLU A 113 -1.84 -26.83 -23.35
C GLU A 113 -2.82 -27.17 -22.21
N GLN A 114 -2.49 -26.77 -20.98
CA GLN A 114 -3.33 -26.97 -19.80
C GLN A 114 -3.81 -25.63 -19.22
N GLN A 115 -5.06 -25.60 -18.77
CA GLN A 115 -5.57 -24.46 -18.02
C GLN A 115 -5.00 -24.51 -16.60
N PRO A 116 -4.41 -23.41 -16.10
CA PRO A 116 -3.85 -23.39 -14.77
C PRO A 116 -4.97 -23.42 -13.72
N THR A 117 -4.69 -24.02 -12.56
CA THR A 117 -5.68 -24.10 -11.46
C THR A 117 -5.80 -22.77 -10.72
N ALA A 118 -4.70 -22.01 -10.65
CA ALA A 118 -4.58 -20.68 -10.07
C ALA A 118 -3.84 -19.72 -11.03
N ALA A 119 -3.88 -18.41 -10.79
CA ALA A 119 -3.28 -17.45 -11.72
C ALA A 119 -1.75 -17.48 -11.75
N LEU A 120 -1.12 -17.78 -10.62
CA LEU A 120 0.32 -17.95 -10.47
C LEU A 120 0.73 -19.40 -10.24
N ASP A 121 -0.11 -20.35 -10.68
CA ASP A 121 0.20 -21.78 -10.64
C ASP A 121 1.52 -22.07 -11.37
N GLY A 122 2.40 -22.84 -10.74
CA GLY A 122 3.75 -23.13 -11.23
C GLY A 122 4.81 -22.05 -10.97
N VAL A 123 4.48 -20.90 -10.38
CA VAL A 123 5.47 -19.87 -9.98
C VAL A 123 6.02 -20.17 -8.59
N THR A 124 7.35 -20.17 -8.45
CA THR A 124 8.01 -20.28 -7.13
C THR A 124 8.68 -18.97 -6.72
N VAL A 125 8.37 -18.49 -5.50
CA VAL A 125 8.89 -17.23 -4.93
C VAL A 125 9.67 -17.53 -3.66
N LEU A 126 10.90 -17.02 -3.55
CA LEU A 126 11.67 -17.03 -2.31
C LEU A 126 11.55 -15.68 -1.61
N ASP A 127 11.00 -15.69 -0.40
CA ASP A 127 10.76 -14.50 0.40
C ASP A 127 11.75 -14.41 1.57
N PHE A 128 12.81 -13.62 1.39
CA PHE A 128 13.81 -13.34 2.41
C PHE A 128 13.46 -12.13 3.28
N SER A 129 12.35 -11.45 2.96
CA SER A 129 12.02 -10.19 3.60
C SER A 129 11.53 -10.35 5.04
N THR A 130 11.54 -9.29 5.83
CA THR A 130 11.08 -9.30 7.22
C THR A 130 10.02 -8.24 7.47
N ILE A 131 9.26 -8.40 8.56
CA ILE A 131 8.27 -7.41 9.03
C ILE A 131 6.94 -7.45 8.26
N ILE A 132 6.61 -6.43 7.47
CA ILE A 132 5.25 -6.28 6.93
C ILE A 132 5.22 -6.02 5.43
N ALA A 133 5.88 -4.98 4.90
CA ALA A 133 5.72 -4.53 3.51
C ALA A 133 5.91 -5.64 2.45
N ALA A 134 7.15 -6.13 2.31
CA ALA A 134 7.48 -7.19 1.38
C ALA A 134 6.87 -8.56 1.77
N PRO A 135 6.86 -8.98 3.05
CA PRO A 135 6.22 -10.24 3.43
C PRO A 135 4.73 -10.27 3.06
N LEU A 136 3.98 -9.19 3.31
CA LEU A 136 2.57 -9.11 2.93
C LEU A 136 2.39 -9.18 1.40
N GLY A 137 3.28 -8.56 0.64
CA GLY A 137 3.24 -8.62 -0.84
C GLY A 137 3.45 -10.04 -1.33
N CYS A 138 4.37 -10.78 -0.72
CA CYS A 138 4.57 -12.21 -0.97
C CYS A 138 3.33 -13.05 -0.57
N SER A 139 2.64 -12.74 0.53
CA SER A 139 1.36 -13.39 0.86
C SER A 139 0.29 -13.15 -0.20
N HIS A 140 0.26 -11.96 -0.82
CA HIS A 140 -0.67 -11.69 -1.93
C HIS A 140 -0.35 -12.58 -3.14
N LEU A 141 0.92 -12.85 -3.43
CA LEU A 141 1.32 -13.79 -4.49
C LEU A 141 0.90 -15.23 -4.14
N ALA A 142 1.02 -15.64 -2.88
CA ALA A 142 0.55 -16.94 -2.41
C ALA A 142 -0.98 -17.09 -2.58
N ASP A 143 -1.73 -16.05 -2.22
CA ASP A 143 -3.19 -16.02 -2.41
C ASP A 143 -3.63 -16.04 -3.89
N LEU A 144 -2.71 -15.72 -4.82
CA LEU A 144 -2.90 -15.86 -6.27
C LEU A 144 -2.42 -17.20 -6.83
N GLY A 145 -1.89 -18.08 -5.97
CA GLY A 145 -1.49 -19.45 -6.28
C GLY A 145 0.00 -19.68 -6.45
N ALA A 146 0.86 -18.69 -6.21
CA ALA A 146 2.30 -18.90 -6.24
C ALA A 146 2.74 -19.77 -5.05
N ARG A 147 3.74 -20.63 -5.26
CA ARG A 147 4.43 -21.31 -4.18
C ARG A 147 5.42 -20.34 -3.54
N VAL A 148 5.09 -19.83 -2.37
CA VAL A 148 5.93 -18.85 -1.67
C VAL A 148 6.64 -19.52 -0.51
N ILE A 149 7.98 -19.53 -0.56
CA ILE A 149 8.84 -20.10 0.47
C ILE A 149 9.49 -18.97 1.25
N LYS A 150 9.05 -18.78 2.49
CA LYS A 150 9.65 -17.82 3.43
C LYS A 150 10.97 -18.37 3.92
N ILE A 151 12.06 -17.66 3.62
CA ILE A 151 13.38 -17.93 4.17
C ILE A 151 13.55 -17.06 5.41
N GLU A 152 13.74 -17.70 6.56
CA GLU A 152 13.87 -17.02 7.84
C GLU A 152 15.24 -17.28 8.47
N GLN A 153 15.75 -16.33 9.23
CA GLN A 153 16.91 -16.58 10.09
C GLN A 153 16.54 -17.58 11.19
N VAL A 154 17.56 -18.20 11.79
CA VAL A 154 17.38 -19.00 13.02
C VAL A 154 16.67 -18.16 14.09
N GLY A 155 15.54 -18.66 14.60
CA GLY A 155 14.65 -17.94 15.52
C GLY A 155 13.49 -17.17 14.85
N GLY A 156 13.45 -17.13 13.52
CA GLY A 156 12.35 -16.57 12.72
C GLY A 156 12.45 -15.07 12.40
N ASP A 157 11.52 -14.60 11.57
CA ASP A 157 11.25 -13.19 11.37
C ASP A 157 10.94 -12.51 12.73
N PRO A 158 11.62 -11.42 13.10
CA PRO A 158 11.34 -10.67 14.34
C PRO A 158 9.86 -10.29 14.52
N TRP A 159 9.10 -10.10 13.43
CA TRP A 159 7.67 -9.79 13.48
C TRP A 159 6.80 -10.90 14.07
N ARG A 160 7.31 -12.12 14.15
CA ARG A 160 6.67 -13.21 14.91
C ARG A 160 6.55 -12.89 16.39
N TRP A 161 7.44 -12.06 16.94
CA TRP A 161 7.55 -11.82 18.39
C TRP A 161 7.38 -10.35 18.81
N MET A 162 7.43 -9.40 17.87
CA MET A 162 7.26 -7.96 18.16
C MET A 162 5.78 -7.53 18.22
N GLY A 163 5.48 -6.56 19.10
CA GLY A 163 4.13 -5.99 19.24
C GLY A 163 3.10 -7.03 19.73
N ASN A 164 1.92 -7.08 19.10
CA ASN A 164 0.97 -8.21 19.26
C ASN A 164 1.46 -9.47 18.49
N GLY A 165 2.75 -9.80 18.64
CA GLY A 165 3.56 -10.79 17.93
C GLY A 165 3.05 -12.23 18.01
N SER A 166 2.12 -12.53 17.12
CA SER A 166 1.75 -13.85 16.58
C SER A 166 0.66 -13.60 15.54
N LEU A 167 -0.34 -12.79 15.90
CA LEU A 167 -1.46 -12.40 15.03
C LEU A 167 -1.02 -11.55 13.82
N GLY A 168 -0.10 -10.61 14.02
CA GLY A 168 0.44 -9.78 12.93
C GLY A 168 1.20 -10.61 11.89
N ALA A 169 1.96 -11.62 12.35
CA ALA A 169 2.73 -12.51 11.50
C ALA A 169 1.85 -13.51 10.72
N LEU A 170 0.67 -13.86 11.22
CA LEU A 170 -0.30 -14.68 10.46
C LEU A 170 -0.69 -14.01 9.15
N LYS A 171 -0.90 -12.68 9.18
CA LYS A 171 -1.24 -11.92 7.98
C LYS A 171 -0.07 -11.90 6.99
N THR A 172 1.12 -11.60 7.48
CA THR A 172 2.29 -11.37 6.63
C THR A 172 2.96 -12.67 6.17
N ASN A 173 2.59 -13.82 6.72
CA ASN A 173 3.07 -15.13 6.30
C ASN A 173 1.96 -16.06 5.77
N ALA A 174 0.74 -15.56 5.67
CA ALA A 174 -0.41 -16.25 5.11
C ALA A 174 -0.10 -16.95 3.77
N GLY A 175 -0.42 -18.24 3.67
CA GLY A 175 -0.29 -19.00 2.43
C GLY A 175 1.12 -19.47 2.08
N LYS A 176 2.12 -19.19 2.93
CA LYS A 176 3.53 -19.52 2.65
C LYS A 176 3.93 -20.87 3.23
N GLU A 177 5.01 -21.40 2.71
CA GLU A 177 5.90 -22.36 3.38
C GLU A 177 6.99 -21.58 4.14
N SER A 178 7.58 -22.18 5.18
CA SER A 178 8.66 -21.58 5.97
C SER A 178 9.80 -22.57 6.16
N ILE A 179 11.01 -22.10 5.88
CA ILE A 179 12.29 -22.71 6.26
C ILE A 179 13.11 -21.68 7.03
N SER A 180 13.64 -22.09 8.19
CA SER A 180 14.55 -21.27 8.97
C SER A 180 15.97 -21.81 8.85
N VAL A 181 16.87 -20.98 8.33
CA VAL A 181 18.24 -21.33 7.92
C VAL A 181 19.23 -20.22 8.29
N ASP A 182 20.43 -20.58 8.75
CA ASP A 182 21.51 -19.62 9.00
C ASP A 182 22.29 -19.31 7.72
N LEU A 183 21.99 -18.16 7.10
CA LEU A 183 22.68 -17.68 5.91
C LEU A 183 24.12 -17.17 6.15
N LYS A 184 24.59 -17.15 7.41
CA LYS A 184 25.99 -16.85 7.73
C LYS A 184 26.89 -18.09 7.63
N ASP A 185 26.30 -19.27 7.66
CA ASP A 185 27.02 -20.53 7.48
C ASP A 185 27.00 -20.94 5.99
N PRO A 186 28.15 -21.34 5.41
CA PRO A 186 28.21 -21.80 4.02
C PRO A 186 27.25 -22.97 3.70
N GLN A 187 26.96 -23.85 4.67
CA GLN A 187 25.98 -24.93 4.47
C GLN A 187 24.55 -24.38 4.36
N GLY A 188 24.24 -23.32 5.12
CA GLY A 188 22.96 -22.61 5.00
C GLY A 188 22.82 -21.88 3.67
N GLN A 189 23.89 -21.24 3.20
CA GLN A 189 23.94 -20.63 1.86
C GLN A 189 23.73 -21.68 0.76
N ALA A 190 24.36 -22.85 0.88
CA ALA A 190 24.20 -23.94 -0.09
C ALA A 190 22.74 -24.44 -0.20
N ILE A 191 22.04 -24.58 0.94
CA ILE A 191 20.60 -24.92 0.96
C ILE A 191 19.80 -23.89 0.16
N VAL A 192 20.04 -22.61 0.44
CA VAL A 192 19.32 -21.52 -0.21
C VAL A 192 19.65 -21.41 -1.69
N HIS A 193 20.90 -21.62 -2.12
CA HIS A 193 21.27 -21.67 -3.53
C HIS A 193 20.56 -22.82 -4.25
N GLY A 194 20.38 -23.96 -3.59
CA GLY A 194 19.55 -25.06 -4.09
C GLY A 194 18.09 -24.66 -4.33
N LEU A 195 17.51 -23.84 -3.44
CA LEU A 195 16.17 -23.27 -3.62
C LEU A 195 16.14 -22.23 -4.74
N ILE A 196 17.15 -21.36 -4.85
CA ILE A 196 17.25 -20.34 -5.92
C ILE A 196 17.25 -21.01 -7.30
N ALA A 197 17.93 -22.14 -7.45
CA ALA A 197 17.95 -22.90 -8.72
C ALA A 197 16.55 -23.34 -9.19
N LYS A 198 15.57 -23.45 -8.28
CA LYS A 198 14.18 -23.83 -8.55
C LYS A 198 13.20 -22.66 -8.52
N ALA A 199 13.66 -21.45 -8.22
CA ALA A 199 12.81 -20.28 -8.05
C ALA A 199 12.63 -19.48 -9.34
N ASP A 200 11.53 -18.74 -9.42
CA ASP A 200 11.28 -17.74 -10.46
C ASP A 200 11.52 -16.32 -9.96
N ILE A 201 11.24 -16.07 -8.67
CA ILE A 201 11.33 -14.76 -8.05
C ILE A 201 12.08 -14.86 -6.72
N ILE A 202 12.94 -13.89 -6.45
CA ILE A 202 13.47 -13.58 -5.12
C ILE A 202 12.94 -12.22 -4.68
N VAL A 203 12.49 -12.12 -3.42
CA VAL A 203 12.08 -10.86 -2.80
C VAL A 203 12.83 -10.66 -1.48
N HIS A 204 13.43 -9.49 -1.27
CA HIS A 204 14.03 -9.12 0.00
C HIS A 204 13.84 -7.63 0.30
N ASN A 205 14.01 -7.25 1.57
CA ASN A 205 13.99 -5.86 2.03
C ASN A 205 15.22 -5.46 2.86
N PHE A 206 16.33 -6.18 2.66
CA PHE A 206 17.60 -5.85 3.29
C PHE A 206 18.23 -4.59 2.70
N ARG A 207 18.90 -3.81 3.57
CA ARG A 207 19.71 -2.66 3.17
C ARG A 207 20.88 -3.07 2.24
N PRO A 208 21.38 -2.15 1.39
CA PRO A 208 22.55 -2.40 0.54
C PRO A 208 23.75 -2.97 1.32
N GLY A 209 24.46 -3.93 0.72
CA GLY A 209 25.61 -4.63 1.33
C GLY A 209 25.24 -5.85 2.17
N VAL A 210 23.97 -6.00 2.58
CA VAL A 210 23.53 -7.18 3.34
C VAL A 210 23.31 -8.40 2.43
N PRO A 211 22.62 -8.31 1.27
CA PRO A 211 22.45 -9.45 0.38
C PRO A 211 23.77 -10.11 -0.03
N GLU A 212 24.80 -9.31 -0.35
CA GLU A 212 26.14 -9.77 -0.74
C GLU A 212 26.81 -10.55 0.38
N ARG A 213 26.74 -10.06 1.62
CA ARG A 213 27.30 -10.75 2.79
C ARG A 213 26.58 -12.08 3.08
N LEU A 214 25.30 -12.16 2.74
CA LEU A 214 24.49 -13.37 2.91
C LEU A 214 24.56 -14.31 1.70
N GLY A 215 25.29 -13.94 0.63
CA GLY A 215 25.40 -14.73 -0.59
C GLY A 215 24.10 -14.83 -1.38
N ILE A 216 23.24 -13.82 -1.30
CA ILE A 216 21.94 -13.77 -1.98
C ILE A 216 21.76 -12.48 -2.79
N SER A 217 22.85 -11.80 -3.14
CA SER A 217 22.78 -10.62 -4.01
C SER A 217 22.19 -10.99 -5.38
N TYR A 218 21.81 -10.00 -6.19
CA TYR A 218 21.34 -10.27 -7.54
C TYR A 218 22.38 -11.04 -8.37
N GLU A 219 23.66 -10.71 -8.25
CA GLU A 219 24.73 -11.41 -8.97
C GLU A 219 24.91 -12.86 -8.47
N ASP A 220 24.81 -13.11 -7.16
CA ASP A 220 24.84 -14.47 -6.61
C ASP A 220 23.65 -15.30 -7.14
N ALA A 221 22.45 -14.74 -7.08
CA ALA A 221 21.24 -15.40 -7.53
C ALA A 221 21.25 -15.68 -9.05
N LYS A 222 21.71 -14.70 -9.84
CA LYS A 222 21.83 -14.80 -11.31
C LYS A 222 22.88 -15.82 -11.73
N ALA A 223 23.97 -15.96 -10.97
CA ALA A 223 24.98 -17.00 -11.21
C ALA A 223 24.40 -18.41 -11.08
N VAL A 224 23.43 -18.61 -10.18
CA VAL A 224 22.69 -19.87 -9.99
C VAL A 224 21.56 -20.02 -11.03
N LYS A 225 20.80 -18.96 -11.26
CA LYS A 225 19.61 -18.94 -12.12
C LYS A 225 19.60 -17.67 -12.98
N ALA A 226 20.13 -17.75 -14.20
CA ALA A 226 20.36 -16.60 -15.08
C ALA A 226 19.08 -15.81 -15.47
N ASP A 227 17.92 -16.43 -15.37
CA ASP A 227 16.61 -15.85 -15.69
C ASP A 227 15.76 -15.53 -14.43
N ILE A 228 16.39 -15.37 -13.26
CA ILE A 228 15.71 -15.02 -12.00
C ILE A 228 15.15 -13.58 -12.04
N VAL A 229 13.93 -13.40 -11.54
CA VAL A 229 13.38 -12.07 -11.23
C VAL A 229 13.77 -11.72 -9.80
N TYR A 230 14.46 -10.61 -9.60
CA TYR A 230 14.97 -10.22 -8.30
C TYR A 230 14.36 -8.89 -7.87
N VAL A 231 13.57 -8.89 -6.80
CA VAL A 231 12.85 -7.70 -6.32
C VAL A 231 13.45 -7.23 -5.00
N ASN A 232 14.05 -6.05 -5.05
CA ASN A 232 14.65 -5.36 -3.92
C ASN A 232 13.69 -4.28 -3.39
N VAL A 233 13.35 -4.34 -2.10
CA VAL A 233 12.31 -3.51 -1.47
C VAL A 233 12.89 -2.69 -0.33
N ASN A 234 13.22 -1.42 -0.57
CA ASN A 234 13.89 -0.57 0.42
C ASN A 234 12.97 0.49 1.03
N GLY A 235 13.43 1.15 2.10
CA GLY A 235 12.70 2.28 2.69
C GLY A 235 12.79 3.55 1.84
N TYR A 236 14.03 4.04 1.69
CA TYR A 236 14.38 5.28 0.97
C TYR A 236 14.86 5.05 -0.48
N GLY A 237 14.87 3.79 -0.94
CA GLY A 237 15.50 3.40 -2.20
C GLY A 237 16.99 3.04 -2.07
N PRO A 238 17.60 2.49 -3.14
CA PRO A 238 19.02 2.13 -3.17
C PRO A 238 19.96 3.32 -3.32
N ASP A 239 19.50 4.43 -3.90
CA ASP A 239 20.31 5.63 -4.18
C ASP A 239 19.98 6.77 -3.19
N GLY A 240 20.82 7.81 -3.15
CA GLY A 240 20.60 8.99 -2.31
C GLY A 240 21.21 8.94 -0.90
N PRO A 241 21.24 10.07 -0.16
CA PRO A 241 21.82 10.16 1.18
C PRO A 241 21.16 9.27 2.24
N GLY A 242 19.91 8.89 2.05
CA GLY A 242 19.10 8.06 2.94
C GLY A 242 19.16 6.57 2.65
N SER A 243 19.85 6.12 1.60
CA SER A 243 19.93 4.71 1.18
C SER A 243 20.35 3.71 2.27
N HIS A 244 21.16 4.16 3.24
CA HIS A 244 21.59 3.35 4.38
C HIS A 244 20.80 3.60 5.68
N ARG A 245 19.82 4.50 5.68
CA ARG A 245 19.01 4.81 6.88
C ARG A 245 18.07 3.64 7.18
N PRO A 246 17.80 3.36 8.47
CA PRO A 246 16.73 2.46 8.83
C PRO A 246 15.37 3.10 8.48
N ALA A 247 14.45 2.28 7.99
CA ALA A 247 13.11 2.72 7.63
C ALA A 247 12.13 1.57 7.86
N THR A 248 11.08 1.87 8.60
CA THR A 248 9.92 1.02 8.88
C THR A 248 8.69 1.91 8.97
N HIS A 249 7.49 1.35 8.87
CA HIS A 249 6.29 2.11 9.27
C HIS A 249 6.51 2.76 10.65
N PRO A 250 6.14 4.05 10.84
CA PRO A 250 5.49 4.97 9.90
C PRO A 250 6.47 5.98 9.23
N ILE A 251 7.78 5.69 9.22
CA ILE A 251 8.84 6.62 8.79
C ILE A 251 8.63 7.17 7.36
N PRO A 252 8.36 6.36 6.32
CA PRO A 252 8.12 6.89 4.97
C PRO A 252 6.90 7.83 4.92
N GLY A 253 5.88 7.51 5.72
CA GLY A 253 4.69 8.34 5.84
C GLY A 253 4.97 9.72 6.42
N ALA A 254 5.78 9.77 7.49
CA ALA A 254 6.25 11.02 8.07
C ALA A 254 7.13 11.80 7.09
N ALA A 255 8.08 11.12 6.44
CA ALA A 255 9.03 11.75 5.52
C ALA A 255 8.32 12.37 4.31
N LEU A 256 7.19 11.80 3.86
CA LEU A 256 6.39 12.36 2.76
C LEU A 256 5.38 13.43 3.20
N GLY A 257 5.46 13.94 4.44
CA GLY A 257 4.54 14.96 4.96
C GLY A 257 3.15 14.44 5.36
N GLY A 258 2.95 13.11 5.38
CA GLY A 258 1.66 12.47 5.69
C GLY A 258 1.17 12.79 7.11
N ALA A 259 2.09 12.91 8.07
CA ALA A 259 1.74 13.26 9.45
C ALA A 259 1.16 14.67 9.57
N GLN A 260 1.82 15.66 8.97
CA GLN A 260 1.31 17.04 8.96
C GLN A 260 -0.03 17.13 8.23
N TYR A 261 -0.15 16.40 7.11
CA TYR A 261 -1.39 16.36 6.33
C TYR A 261 -2.57 15.82 7.15
N GLN A 262 -2.42 14.64 7.78
CA GLN A 262 -3.47 14.00 8.55
C GLN A 262 -3.80 14.73 9.86
N ALA A 263 -2.87 15.52 10.40
CA ALA A 263 -3.09 16.30 11.62
C ALA A 263 -3.85 17.62 11.37
N GLY A 264 -4.09 18.01 10.11
CA GLY A 264 -4.61 19.34 9.79
C GLY A 264 -3.59 20.46 10.05
N GLY A 265 -2.29 20.13 9.96
CA GLY A 265 -1.19 21.01 10.36
C GLY A 265 -0.43 20.50 11.58
N MET A 266 0.82 20.96 11.75
CA MET A 266 1.60 20.60 12.93
C MET A 266 1.08 21.34 14.16
N PRO A 267 0.84 20.65 15.29
CA PRO A 267 0.42 21.33 16.50
C PRO A 267 1.52 22.30 16.98
N PRO A 268 1.14 23.43 17.59
CA PRO A 268 2.11 24.42 18.05
C PRO A 268 2.98 23.84 19.18
N VAL A 269 4.25 24.26 19.22
CA VAL A 269 5.12 23.99 20.37
C VAL A 269 4.65 24.89 21.52
N SER A 270 4.26 24.28 22.63
CA SER A 270 3.70 24.98 23.79
C SER A 270 4.06 24.27 25.08
N ASP A 271 4.30 25.02 26.14
CA ASP A 271 4.45 24.49 27.50
C ASP A 271 3.08 24.32 28.21
N ASP A 272 1.99 24.74 27.56
CA ASP A 272 0.64 24.55 28.09
C ASP A 272 0.22 23.08 28.01
N LEU A 273 -0.10 22.49 29.16
CA LEU A 273 -0.43 21.07 29.29
C LEU A 273 -1.67 20.65 28.49
N LYS A 274 -2.64 21.55 28.28
CA LYS A 274 -3.83 21.27 27.45
C LYS A 274 -3.46 21.23 25.98
N VAL A 275 -2.66 22.20 25.53
CA VAL A 275 -2.16 22.25 24.14
C VAL A 275 -1.29 21.04 23.84
N LEU A 276 -0.40 20.65 24.75
CA LEU A 276 0.42 19.44 24.62
C LEU A 276 -0.42 18.17 24.54
N ARG A 277 -1.44 18.03 25.39
CA ARG A 277 -2.34 16.85 25.38
C ARG A 277 -3.11 16.74 24.07
N GLU A 278 -3.62 17.86 23.57
CA GLU A 278 -4.34 17.89 22.31
C GLU A 278 -3.40 17.60 21.13
N GLY A 279 -2.25 18.27 21.06
CA GLY A 279 -1.23 18.02 20.04
C GLY A 279 -0.76 16.56 20.01
N ALA A 280 -0.55 15.94 21.18
CA ALA A 280 -0.18 14.53 21.26
C ALA A 280 -1.26 13.59 20.73
N ARG A 281 -2.55 13.86 21.02
CA ARG A 281 -3.68 13.08 20.48
C ARG A 281 -3.76 13.16 18.97
N ARG A 282 -3.50 14.34 18.41
CA ARG A 282 -3.49 14.57 16.96
C ARG A 282 -2.31 13.83 16.31
N LEU A 283 -1.09 14.03 16.81
CA LEU A 283 0.12 13.45 16.22
C LEU A 283 0.22 11.93 16.29
N PHE A 284 -0.23 11.31 17.39
CA PHE A 284 -0.15 9.84 17.51
C PHE A 284 -1.06 9.13 16.49
N LYS A 285 -2.14 9.79 16.07
CA LYS A 285 -3.08 9.28 15.05
C LYS A 285 -2.75 9.78 13.64
N ALA A 286 -2.09 10.93 13.55
CA ALA A 286 -1.64 11.53 12.31
C ALA A 286 -0.27 11.01 11.92
N ASN A 287 -0.19 9.73 11.56
CA ASN A 287 0.85 9.15 10.72
C ASN A 287 0.44 7.74 10.25
N GLU A 288 -0.86 7.51 10.07
CA GLU A 288 -1.42 6.23 9.59
C GLU A 288 -1.64 6.27 8.07
N VAL A 289 -0.76 6.93 7.31
CA VAL A 289 -0.60 6.53 5.91
C VAL A 289 0.03 5.15 5.97
N ASN A 290 -0.65 4.09 5.56
CA ASN A 290 -0.22 2.71 5.81
C ASN A 290 0.95 2.31 4.89
N PRO A 291 2.24 2.55 5.22
CA PRO A 291 3.30 2.46 4.23
C PRO A 291 3.60 1.03 3.84
N ASP A 292 3.46 0.11 4.81
CA ASP A 292 3.65 -1.31 4.57
C ASP A 292 2.56 -1.90 3.64
N PRO A 293 1.24 -1.76 3.90
CA PRO A 293 0.21 -2.19 2.95
C PRO A 293 0.29 -1.56 1.56
N ASN A 294 0.64 -0.27 1.45
CA ASN A 294 0.80 0.37 0.14
C ASN A 294 1.96 -0.26 -0.63
N THR A 295 3.09 -0.46 0.03
CA THR A 295 4.27 -1.09 -0.56
C THR A 295 4.00 -2.55 -0.92
N SER A 296 3.20 -3.29 -0.15
CA SER A 296 2.88 -4.70 -0.43
C SER A 296 2.13 -4.90 -1.76
N ALA A 297 1.24 -3.96 -2.12
CA ALA A 297 0.57 -3.96 -3.42
C ALA A 297 1.56 -3.73 -4.58
N VAL A 298 2.54 -2.84 -4.39
CA VAL A 298 3.62 -2.59 -5.36
C VAL A 298 4.53 -3.80 -5.50
N VAL A 299 4.88 -4.48 -4.40
CA VAL A 299 5.68 -5.72 -4.41
C VAL A 299 5.02 -6.78 -5.28
N ALA A 300 3.75 -7.10 -5.03
CA ALA A 300 3.03 -8.13 -5.78
C ALA A 300 2.91 -7.76 -7.27
N THR A 301 2.56 -6.51 -7.57
CA THR A 301 2.43 -6.02 -8.95
C THR A 301 3.75 -6.07 -9.71
N THR A 302 4.83 -5.65 -9.06
CA THR A 302 6.17 -5.60 -9.64
C THR A 302 6.74 -7.00 -9.87
N ALA A 303 6.51 -7.93 -8.94
CA ALA A 303 6.88 -9.33 -9.11
C ALA A 303 6.19 -9.95 -10.35
N MET A 304 4.87 -9.73 -10.50
CA MET A 304 4.13 -10.18 -11.68
C MET A 304 4.61 -9.50 -12.98
N LEU A 305 4.96 -8.21 -12.92
CA LEU A 305 5.54 -7.50 -14.06
C LEU A 305 6.91 -8.06 -14.45
N GLY A 306 7.74 -8.43 -13.48
CA GLY A 306 9.02 -9.09 -13.69
C GLY A 306 8.88 -10.44 -14.39
N LEU A 307 7.94 -11.27 -13.95
CA LEU A 307 7.59 -12.54 -14.63
C LEU A 307 7.13 -12.29 -16.07
N TRP A 308 6.28 -11.28 -16.28
CA TRP A 308 5.79 -10.93 -17.60
C TRP A 308 6.93 -10.49 -18.53
N ALA A 309 7.83 -9.63 -18.04
CA ALA A 309 9.01 -9.23 -18.77
C ALA A 309 9.91 -10.43 -19.11
N LYS A 310 10.17 -11.31 -18.14
CA LYS A 310 10.90 -12.57 -18.33
C LYS A 310 10.27 -13.43 -19.43
N GLN A 311 8.95 -13.59 -19.43
CA GLN A 311 8.24 -14.36 -20.47
C GLN A 311 8.45 -13.76 -21.87
N ARG A 312 8.56 -12.44 -21.97
CA ARG A 312 8.72 -11.73 -23.25
C ARG A 312 10.15 -11.71 -23.76
N THR A 313 11.13 -11.59 -22.87
CA THR A 313 12.53 -11.40 -23.22
C THR A 313 13.36 -12.68 -23.10
N GLY A 314 12.87 -13.67 -22.35
CA GLY A 314 13.64 -14.84 -21.93
C GLY A 314 14.69 -14.53 -20.86
N LYS A 315 14.69 -13.31 -20.28
CA LYS A 315 15.69 -12.85 -19.32
C LYS A 315 15.06 -12.45 -17.99
N GLY A 316 15.71 -12.86 -16.91
CA GLY A 316 15.50 -12.30 -15.58
C GLY A 316 16.02 -10.88 -15.48
N GLN A 317 15.72 -10.21 -14.37
CA GLN A 317 16.21 -8.85 -14.12
C GLN A 317 16.11 -8.50 -12.64
N GLU A 318 16.93 -7.54 -12.23
CA GLU A 318 16.77 -6.86 -10.95
C GLU A 318 15.75 -5.73 -11.07
N ILE A 319 14.90 -5.61 -10.05
CA ILE A 319 13.85 -4.61 -9.94
C ILE A 319 13.94 -3.95 -8.58
N PHE A 320 14.06 -2.63 -8.58
CA PHE A 320 14.11 -1.82 -7.37
C PHE A 320 12.77 -1.12 -7.15
N ILE A 321 12.26 -1.25 -5.94
CA ILE A 321 11.10 -0.50 -5.43
C ILE A 321 11.39 -0.04 -4.00
N ASP A 322 10.67 0.98 -3.55
CA ASP A 322 10.85 1.53 -2.22
C ASP A 322 9.54 2.07 -1.64
N MET A 323 9.56 2.26 -0.32
CA MET A 323 8.39 2.72 0.42
C MET A 323 8.06 4.18 0.12
N MET A 324 9.03 5.03 -0.24
CA MET A 324 8.75 6.44 -0.58
C MET A 324 7.91 6.51 -1.85
N GLY A 325 8.40 5.93 -2.94
CA GLY A 325 7.68 5.88 -4.22
C GLY A 325 6.34 5.15 -4.11
N ALA A 326 6.29 3.99 -3.45
CA ALA A 326 5.05 3.24 -3.29
C ALA A 326 3.97 4.04 -2.52
N ASN A 327 4.38 4.80 -1.50
CA ASN A 327 3.45 5.64 -0.74
C ASN A 327 3.09 6.91 -1.46
N ALA A 328 4.01 7.47 -2.26
CA ALA A 328 3.70 8.61 -3.08
C ALA A 328 2.57 8.28 -4.07
N TYR A 329 2.63 7.11 -4.73
CA TYR A 329 1.57 6.66 -5.63
C TYR A 329 0.26 6.28 -4.93
N ALA A 330 0.33 5.72 -3.72
CA ALA A 330 -0.86 5.26 -3.01
C ALA A 330 -1.58 6.40 -2.26
N ASN A 331 -0.85 7.37 -1.72
CA ASN A 331 -1.41 8.40 -0.87
C ASN A 331 -1.71 9.68 -1.65
N SER A 332 -2.81 9.67 -2.40
CA SER A 332 -3.44 10.86 -3.00
C SER A 332 -2.74 11.46 -4.22
N ASP A 333 -3.54 12.10 -5.07
CA ASP A 333 -3.09 12.81 -6.27
C ASP A 333 -2.28 14.09 -5.96
N ASP A 334 -1.66 14.25 -4.79
CA ASP A 334 -0.97 15.49 -4.40
C ASP A 334 0.48 15.60 -4.82
N PHE A 335 1.06 14.50 -5.27
CA PHE A 335 2.49 14.44 -5.52
C PHE A 335 2.81 15.00 -6.92
N PHE A 336 2.38 16.24 -7.12
CA PHE A 336 2.77 17.11 -8.23
C PHE A 336 2.94 18.55 -7.75
N TRP A 337 3.73 19.36 -8.46
CA TRP A 337 4.07 20.74 -8.10
C TRP A 337 4.20 21.67 -9.32
N TYR A 338 3.78 22.93 -9.18
CA TYR A 338 4.03 24.04 -10.11
C TYR A 338 4.00 25.39 -9.36
N GLU A 339 4.53 26.46 -9.97
CA GLU A 339 4.92 27.74 -9.32
C GLU A 339 3.79 28.51 -8.59
N ASP A 340 2.52 28.27 -8.89
CA ASP A 340 1.36 28.94 -8.25
C ASP A 340 0.29 27.94 -7.78
N ARG A 341 0.71 26.76 -7.32
CA ARG A 341 -0.21 25.73 -6.86
C ARG A 341 -0.93 26.17 -5.58
N GLU A 342 -2.26 26.22 -5.64
CA GLU A 342 -3.08 26.43 -4.45
C GLU A 342 -2.86 25.30 -3.43
N PRO A 343 -2.68 25.63 -2.14
CA PRO A 343 -2.59 24.63 -1.09
C PRO A 343 -3.84 23.74 -1.06
N ARG A 344 -3.65 22.48 -0.68
CA ARG A 344 -4.76 21.57 -0.46
C ARG A 344 -5.63 22.07 0.71
N PRO A 345 -6.96 21.85 0.69
CA PRO A 345 -7.81 22.05 1.85
C PRO A 345 -7.27 21.29 3.07
N ALA A 346 -7.04 22.01 4.16
CA ALA A 346 -6.67 21.41 5.44
C ALA A 346 -7.90 20.77 6.10
N ILE A 347 -7.65 19.76 6.94
CA ILE A 347 -8.66 19.25 7.85
C ILE A 347 -8.98 20.34 8.89
N ASP A 348 -10.25 20.50 9.25
CA ASP A 348 -10.68 21.48 10.25
C ASP A 348 -10.07 21.23 11.64
N GLU A 349 -10.11 22.23 12.51
CA GLU A 349 -9.51 22.17 13.85
C GLU A 349 -10.08 21.02 14.70
N GLY A 350 -11.32 20.61 14.45
CA GLY A 350 -11.99 19.49 15.14
C GLY A 350 -11.63 18.11 14.56
N LEU A 351 -10.82 18.05 13.52
CA LEU A 351 -10.51 16.83 12.76
C LEU A 351 -11.74 16.14 12.16
N HIS A 352 -12.78 16.91 11.82
CA HIS A 352 -14.02 16.35 11.29
C HIS A 352 -13.99 16.18 9.77
N GLY A 353 -13.26 17.02 9.04
CA GLY A 353 -13.17 16.93 7.58
C GLY A 353 -12.62 18.19 6.92
N THR A 354 -12.65 18.24 5.60
CA THR A 354 -12.05 19.31 4.79
C THR A 354 -13.03 20.39 4.36
N GLY A 355 -14.31 20.25 4.70
CA GLY A 355 -15.33 21.27 4.43
C GLY A 355 -16.73 20.85 4.88
N PRO A 356 -17.72 21.75 4.81
CA PRO A 356 -19.10 21.48 5.27
C PRO A 356 -19.76 20.31 4.54
N LEU A 357 -19.36 20.02 3.31
CA LEU A 357 -19.96 18.93 2.51
C LEU A 357 -19.12 17.65 2.50
N TYR A 358 -18.00 17.63 3.21
CA TYR A 358 -17.08 16.50 3.29
C TYR A 358 -16.49 16.38 4.69
N ARG A 359 -17.30 15.90 5.65
CA ARG A 359 -16.95 15.87 7.08
C ARG A 359 -17.85 14.98 7.93
N LEU A 360 -17.38 14.75 9.15
CA LEU A 360 -18.14 14.19 10.27
C LEU A 360 -19.13 15.21 10.86
N TYR A 361 -20.33 14.72 11.18
CA TYR A 361 -21.37 15.45 11.89
C TYR A 361 -21.91 14.61 13.06
N GLU A 362 -21.98 15.24 14.22
CA GLU A 362 -22.67 14.71 15.39
C GLU A 362 -24.17 14.71 15.12
N CYS A 363 -24.82 13.58 15.34
CA CYS A 363 -26.27 13.42 15.22
C CYS A 363 -26.93 13.47 16.61
N LYS A 364 -28.26 13.34 16.66
CA LYS A 364 -28.97 13.16 17.94
C LYS A 364 -28.41 11.97 18.72
N GLU A 365 -28.12 10.89 18.00
CA GLU A 365 -27.46 9.68 18.49
C GLU A 365 -26.47 9.21 17.41
N GLY A 366 -25.21 9.07 17.80
CA GLY A 366 -24.11 8.65 16.91
C GLY A 366 -23.57 9.76 16.02
N TRP A 367 -22.76 9.36 15.04
CA TRP A 367 -22.09 10.27 14.10
C TRP A 367 -22.28 9.79 12.68
N VAL A 368 -22.37 10.72 11.72
CA VAL A 368 -22.31 10.40 10.29
C VAL A 368 -21.11 11.05 9.64
N PHE A 369 -20.56 10.40 8.61
CA PHE A 369 -19.69 11.03 7.64
C PHE A 369 -20.50 11.41 6.41
N LEU A 370 -20.57 12.71 6.09
CA LEU A 370 -21.19 13.24 4.89
C LEU A 370 -20.13 13.46 3.81
N GLY A 371 -20.37 12.94 2.61
CA GLY A 371 -19.54 13.16 1.43
C GLY A 371 -20.38 13.59 0.23
N MET A 372 -20.33 14.87 -0.11
CA MET A 372 -20.99 15.45 -1.28
C MET A 372 -20.04 16.40 -2.00
N MET A 373 -19.82 16.13 -3.27
CA MET A 373 -18.80 16.82 -4.07
C MET A 373 -19.40 17.55 -5.27
N LEU A 374 -20.60 17.16 -5.71
CA LEU A 374 -21.22 17.67 -6.93
C LEU A 374 -22.34 18.67 -6.63
N GLU A 375 -22.49 19.71 -7.45
CA GLU A 375 -23.64 20.64 -7.35
C GLU A 375 -24.99 19.91 -7.39
N LYS A 376 -25.11 18.88 -8.25
CA LYS A 376 -26.32 18.05 -8.32
C LYS A 376 -26.58 17.24 -7.05
N GLU A 377 -25.56 16.94 -6.25
CA GLU A 377 -25.72 16.30 -4.94
C GLU A 377 -26.25 17.30 -3.92
N TRP A 378 -25.70 18.51 -3.90
CA TRP A 378 -26.18 19.60 -3.05
C TRP A 378 -27.67 19.91 -3.27
N VAL A 379 -28.09 20.06 -4.53
CA VAL A 379 -29.51 20.32 -4.86
C VAL A 379 -30.40 19.13 -4.44
N ARG A 380 -29.94 17.89 -4.64
CA ARG A 380 -30.68 16.69 -4.20
C ARG A 380 -30.77 16.62 -2.68
N PHE A 381 -29.71 16.97 -1.97
CA PHE A 381 -29.67 17.04 -0.51
C PHE A 381 -30.71 18.01 0.01
N CYS A 382 -30.68 19.26 -0.44
CA CYS A 382 -31.63 20.31 -0.06
C CYS A 382 -33.08 19.87 -0.28
N ARG A 383 -33.38 19.25 -1.43
CA ARG A 383 -34.71 18.69 -1.70
C ARG A 383 -35.06 17.56 -0.74
N ARG A 384 -34.12 16.64 -0.46
CA ARG A 384 -34.36 15.45 0.34
C ARG A 384 -34.65 15.77 1.80
N ILE A 385 -34.00 16.79 2.35
CA ILE A 385 -34.23 17.26 3.72
C ILE A 385 -35.46 18.18 3.84
N GLY A 386 -36.16 18.47 2.73
CA GLY A 386 -37.32 19.34 2.72
C GLY A 386 -37.02 20.85 2.71
N SER A 387 -35.76 21.23 2.52
CA SER A 387 -35.29 22.63 2.50
C SER A 387 -34.78 23.04 1.11
N SER A 388 -35.68 23.03 0.12
CA SER A 388 -35.31 23.37 -1.27
C SER A 388 -34.86 24.82 -1.43
N GLU A 389 -35.30 25.72 -0.55
CA GLU A 389 -34.87 27.11 -0.44
C GLU A 389 -33.37 27.23 -0.16
N LEU A 390 -32.77 26.27 0.53
CA LEU A 390 -31.34 26.25 0.83
C LEU A 390 -30.49 26.12 -0.45
N ALA A 391 -31.01 25.45 -1.47
CA ALA A 391 -30.33 25.28 -2.76
C ALA A 391 -30.23 26.60 -3.55
N VAL A 392 -31.09 27.58 -3.27
CA VAL A 392 -31.14 28.88 -3.96
C VAL A 392 -30.75 30.04 -3.05
N ASP A 393 -30.43 29.79 -1.78
CA ASP A 393 -29.91 30.80 -0.86
C ASP A 393 -28.62 31.41 -1.45
N PRO A 394 -28.50 32.75 -1.58
CA PRO A 394 -27.30 33.39 -2.12
C PRO A 394 -26.00 32.99 -1.42
N ARG A 395 -26.06 32.58 -0.15
CA ARG A 395 -24.90 32.09 0.62
C ARG A 395 -24.45 30.69 0.21
N PHE A 396 -25.34 29.85 -0.34
CA PHE A 396 -25.08 28.42 -0.57
C PHE A 396 -25.43 27.89 -1.97
N SER A 397 -25.96 28.75 -2.84
CA SER A 397 -26.45 28.41 -4.18
C SER A 397 -25.36 28.00 -5.17
N THR A 398 -24.11 28.39 -4.91
CA THR A 398 -22.94 28.04 -5.72
C THR A 398 -21.85 27.47 -4.83
N ARG A 399 -20.91 26.74 -5.44
CA ARG A 399 -19.72 26.24 -4.73
C ARG A 399 -18.94 27.36 -4.07
N GLU A 400 -18.62 28.40 -4.82
CA GLU A 400 -17.83 29.54 -4.36
C GLU A 400 -18.53 30.24 -3.20
N ALA A 401 -19.87 30.37 -3.26
CA ALA A 401 -20.64 30.91 -2.16
C ALA A 401 -20.56 29.99 -0.92
N ARG A 402 -20.68 28.67 -1.08
CA ARG A 402 -20.54 27.72 0.03
C ARG A 402 -19.14 27.71 0.63
N GLU A 403 -18.09 27.85 -0.17
CA GLU A 403 -16.70 27.98 0.29
C GLU A 403 -16.53 29.29 1.09
N ALA A 404 -17.01 30.42 0.55
CA ALA A 404 -16.96 31.71 1.24
C ALA A 404 -17.81 31.77 2.53
N ASN A 405 -18.84 30.91 2.64
CA ASN A 405 -19.74 30.82 3.79
C ASN A 405 -19.61 29.46 4.51
N ALA A 406 -18.44 28.82 4.45
CA ALA A 406 -18.25 27.45 4.93
C ALA A 406 -18.56 27.29 6.43
N GLU A 407 -18.21 28.28 7.26
CA GLU A 407 -18.51 28.28 8.70
C GLU A 407 -20.02 28.35 8.95
N ALA A 408 -20.72 29.26 8.28
CA ALA A 408 -22.17 29.40 8.40
C ALA A 408 -22.92 28.13 7.93
N LEU A 409 -22.46 27.52 6.83
CA LEU A 409 -23.01 26.27 6.35
C LEU A 409 -22.72 25.11 7.31
N THR A 410 -21.51 25.05 7.86
CA THR A 410 -21.11 24.04 8.85
C THR A 410 -22.03 24.10 10.06
N HIS A 411 -22.26 25.29 10.61
CA HIS A 411 -23.17 25.48 11.74
C HIS A 411 -24.60 25.02 11.40
N LEU A 412 -25.14 25.46 10.26
CA LEU A 412 -26.48 25.08 9.81
C LEU A 412 -26.63 23.55 9.69
N LEU A 413 -25.67 22.88 9.05
CA LEU A 413 -25.69 21.44 8.89
C LEU A 413 -25.49 20.70 10.22
N SER A 414 -24.67 21.24 11.13
CA SER A 414 -24.48 20.65 12.46
C SER A 414 -25.78 20.65 13.26
N GLU A 415 -26.52 21.75 13.25
CA GLU A 415 -27.84 21.82 13.88
C GLU A 415 -28.86 20.91 13.19
N LEU A 416 -28.80 20.81 11.86
CA LEU A 416 -29.65 19.89 11.11
C LEU A 416 -29.41 18.43 11.52
N PHE A 417 -28.16 17.96 11.48
CA PHE A 417 -27.84 16.55 11.78
C PHE A 417 -28.20 16.17 13.23
N ARG A 418 -28.21 17.11 14.17
CA ARG A 418 -28.67 16.88 15.55
C ARG A 418 -30.18 16.63 15.70
N THR A 419 -30.97 16.84 14.66
CA THR A 419 -32.43 16.65 14.74
C THR A 419 -32.85 15.18 14.67
N ASP A 420 -31.99 14.29 14.18
CA ASP A 420 -32.28 12.85 14.06
C ASP A 420 -31.05 11.97 14.33
N THR A 421 -31.23 10.66 14.41
CA THR A 421 -30.15 9.69 14.67
C THR A 421 -29.30 9.44 13.42
N ALA A 422 -28.06 8.97 13.60
CA ALA A 422 -27.16 8.66 12.49
C ALA A 422 -27.75 7.63 11.52
N ASP A 423 -28.44 6.61 12.03
CA ASP A 423 -29.07 5.56 11.23
C ASP A 423 -30.21 6.11 10.34
N GLU A 424 -31.04 7.02 10.86
CA GLU A 424 -32.12 7.62 10.08
C GLU A 424 -31.57 8.61 9.03
N TRP A 425 -30.49 9.35 9.34
CA TRP A 425 -29.79 10.18 8.35
C TRP A 425 -29.17 9.37 7.22
N GLU A 426 -28.42 8.32 7.53
CA GLU A 426 -27.84 7.42 6.54
C GLU A 426 -28.92 6.83 5.63
N LYS A 427 -30.00 6.31 6.21
CA LYS A 427 -31.14 5.76 5.47
C LYS A 427 -31.84 6.79 4.60
N LEU A 428 -32.06 8.01 5.11
CA LEU A 428 -32.71 9.08 4.38
C LEU A 428 -31.90 9.49 3.15
N LEU A 429 -30.60 9.69 3.32
CA LEU A 429 -29.71 10.26 2.31
C LEU A 429 -29.22 9.22 1.29
N THR A 430 -28.98 7.97 1.71
CA THR A 430 -28.57 6.88 0.80
C THR A 430 -29.60 6.64 -0.30
N VAL A 431 -30.90 6.69 0.02
CA VAL A 431 -31.99 6.56 -0.97
C VAL A 431 -31.96 7.68 -2.01
N ALA A 432 -31.41 8.85 -1.69
CA ALA A 432 -31.25 9.96 -2.63
C ALA A 432 -29.95 9.89 -3.46
N GLY A 433 -29.12 8.85 -3.25
CA GLY A 433 -27.81 8.71 -3.86
C GLY A 433 -26.83 9.77 -3.38
N ILE A 434 -26.88 10.09 -2.08
CA ILE A 434 -25.97 11.00 -1.37
C ILE A 434 -25.09 10.16 -0.46
N GLY A 435 -23.77 10.39 -0.49
CA GLY A 435 -22.84 9.71 0.39
C GLY A 435 -23.02 10.17 1.84
N CYS A 436 -23.65 9.34 2.65
CA CYS A 436 -23.77 9.55 4.09
C CYS A 436 -23.77 8.19 4.77
N VAL A 437 -22.88 8.00 5.75
CA VAL A 437 -22.74 6.71 6.45
C VAL A 437 -22.53 6.97 7.94
N ARG A 438 -23.08 6.12 8.80
CA ARG A 438 -22.78 6.12 10.22
C ARG A 438 -21.30 5.82 10.43
N ALA A 439 -20.62 6.68 11.20
CA ALA A 439 -19.17 6.74 11.33
C ALA A 439 -18.66 6.36 12.72
N ASP A 440 -19.54 6.01 13.65
CA ASP A 440 -19.23 5.55 15.02
C ASP A 440 -19.50 4.04 15.21
N GLY A 441 -19.41 3.27 14.12
CA GLY A 441 -19.61 1.82 14.09
C GLY A 441 -18.50 1.00 14.78
N PRO A 442 -18.56 -0.34 14.69
CA PRO A 442 -17.59 -1.23 15.30
C PRO A 442 -16.17 -1.01 14.76
N VAL A 443 -15.16 -1.39 15.55
CA VAL A 443 -13.75 -1.33 15.12
C VAL A 443 -13.51 -2.18 13.87
N PRO A 444 -12.50 -1.86 13.03
CA PRO A 444 -12.32 -2.53 11.73
C PRO A 444 -12.29 -4.06 11.79
N ALA A 445 -11.62 -4.63 12.79
CA ALA A 445 -11.59 -6.08 12.97
C ALA A 445 -13.00 -6.65 13.15
N GLU A 446 -13.84 -6.04 13.98
CA GLU A 446 -15.20 -6.52 14.18
C GLU A 446 -16.07 -6.29 12.94
N PHE A 447 -15.95 -5.11 12.29
CA PHE A 447 -16.67 -4.77 11.07
C PHE A 447 -16.46 -5.82 9.98
N PHE A 448 -15.21 -6.11 9.61
CA PHE A 448 -14.89 -7.08 8.55
C PHE A 448 -15.35 -8.53 8.86
N HIS A 449 -15.50 -8.88 10.13
CA HIS A 449 -15.92 -10.23 10.53
C HIS A 449 -17.42 -10.39 10.72
N ARG A 450 -18.12 -9.32 11.12
CA ARG A 450 -19.54 -9.40 11.52
C ARG A 450 -20.50 -8.82 10.50
N ASP A 451 -20.07 -7.78 9.77
CA ASP A 451 -20.91 -7.09 8.79
C ASP A 451 -21.35 -8.02 7.64
N GLU A 452 -22.61 -7.90 7.21
CA GLU A 452 -23.19 -8.76 6.18
C GLU A 452 -22.60 -8.47 4.80
N GLN A 453 -22.39 -7.19 4.46
CA GLN A 453 -21.76 -6.81 3.21
C GLN A 453 -20.33 -7.37 3.17
N MET A 454 -19.62 -7.35 4.30
CA MET A 454 -18.26 -7.90 4.36
C MET A 454 -18.20 -9.41 4.16
N LYS A 455 -19.17 -10.14 4.74
CA LYS A 455 -19.32 -11.60 4.58
C LYS A 455 -19.70 -12.02 3.17
N VAL A 456 -20.71 -11.37 2.57
CA VAL A 456 -21.17 -11.70 1.21
C VAL A 456 -20.08 -11.45 0.17
N ASN A 457 -19.22 -10.46 0.41
CA ASN A 457 -18.06 -10.20 -0.42
C ASN A 457 -16.82 -11.00 0.00
N GLU A 458 -16.93 -11.99 0.89
CA GLU A 458 -15.84 -12.89 1.30
C GLU A 458 -14.54 -12.16 1.66
N TYR A 459 -14.62 -10.98 2.29
CA TYR A 459 -13.43 -10.25 2.75
C TYR A 459 -12.76 -10.92 3.94
N THR A 460 -13.35 -11.99 4.48
CA THR A 460 -12.73 -12.90 5.43
C THR A 460 -12.94 -14.35 4.98
N SER A 461 -12.00 -15.22 5.35
CA SER A 461 -12.05 -16.65 5.07
C SER A 461 -11.60 -17.45 6.28
N THR A 462 -12.23 -18.60 6.50
CA THR A 462 -11.83 -19.52 7.55
C THR A 462 -10.65 -20.37 7.08
N VAL A 463 -9.60 -20.43 7.89
CA VAL A 463 -8.43 -21.26 7.65
C VAL A 463 -8.02 -22.01 8.91
N GLU A 464 -7.10 -22.95 8.76
CA GLU A 464 -6.59 -23.76 9.87
C GLU A 464 -5.07 -23.58 10.01
N HIS A 465 -4.64 -23.07 11.14
CA HIS A 465 -3.23 -22.89 11.51
C HIS A 465 -2.75 -24.05 12.36
N LEU A 466 -1.53 -24.54 12.12
CA LEU A 466 -0.97 -25.68 12.84
C LEU A 466 -0.96 -25.47 14.36
N GLY A 467 -0.48 -24.31 14.84
CA GLY A 467 -0.37 -24.01 16.27
C GLY A 467 -1.59 -23.30 16.90
N LEU A 468 -2.53 -22.77 16.11
CA LEU A 468 -3.64 -21.94 16.62
C LEU A 468 -5.02 -22.53 16.32
N GLY A 469 -5.08 -23.60 15.53
CA GLY A 469 -6.33 -24.20 15.07
C GLY A 469 -7.06 -23.30 14.08
N ARG A 470 -8.40 -23.42 14.10
CA ARG A 470 -9.29 -22.76 13.13
C ARG A 470 -9.50 -21.28 13.49
N TYR A 471 -9.28 -20.38 12.54
CA TYR A 471 -9.52 -18.94 12.73
C TYR A 471 -9.97 -18.25 11.42
N GLN A 472 -10.47 -17.02 11.52
CA GLN A 472 -10.80 -16.16 10.38
C GLN A 472 -9.60 -15.29 10.02
N ARG A 473 -9.12 -15.37 8.77
CA ARG A 473 -8.17 -14.41 8.20
C ARG A 473 -8.88 -13.51 7.20
N HIS A 474 -8.19 -12.44 6.76
CA HIS A 474 -8.58 -11.66 5.60
C HIS A 474 -8.72 -12.58 4.36
N GLY A 475 -9.72 -12.30 3.53
CA GLY A 475 -9.99 -12.99 2.27
C GLY A 475 -8.97 -12.67 1.19
N PRO A 476 -9.16 -13.21 -0.04
CA PRO A 476 -8.19 -13.04 -1.11
C PRO A 476 -8.16 -11.57 -1.55
N VAL A 477 -6.97 -11.04 -1.82
CA VAL A 477 -6.81 -9.66 -2.31
C VAL A 477 -7.52 -9.47 -3.65
N VAL A 478 -7.52 -10.50 -4.51
CA VAL A 478 -8.21 -10.50 -5.80
C VAL A 478 -9.00 -11.80 -5.94
N ARG A 479 -10.30 -11.70 -6.22
CA ARG A 479 -11.14 -12.87 -6.55
C ARG A 479 -11.15 -13.11 -8.06
N LEU A 480 -10.60 -14.25 -8.48
CA LEU A 480 -10.62 -14.69 -9.87
C LEU A 480 -11.63 -15.82 -10.06
N ARG A 481 -12.71 -15.57 -10.81
CA ARG A 481 -13.80 -16.55 -10.99
C ARG A 481 -13.39 -17.81 -11.74
N ARG A 482 -12.44 -17.71 -12.68
CA ARG A 482 -12.00 -18.85 -13.52
C ARG A 482 -10.90 -19.68 -12.88
N THR A 483 -10.16 -19.10 -11.94
CA THR A 483 -8.99 -19.70 -11.28
C THR A 483 -9.08 -19.38 -9.78
N PRO A 484 -10.10 -19.91 -9.07
CA PRO A 484 -10.27 -19.64 -7.65
C PRO A 484 -9.13 -20.29 -6.86
N VAL A 485 -8.62 -19.57 -5.85
CA VAL A 485 -7.55 -20.07 -4.98
C VAL A 485 -8.11 -20.41 -3.61
N ARG A 486 -7.68 -21.54 -3.05
CA ARG A 486 -7.95 -21.88 -1.66
C ARG A 486 -6.96 -21.14 -0.77
N LEU A 487 -7.48 -20.38 0.19
CA LEU A 487 -6.63 -19.69 1.17
C LEU A 487 -6.12 -20.64 2.26
N HIS A 488 -4.88 -20.42 2.68
CA HIS A 488 -4.22 -21.17 3.74
C HIS A 488 -3.84 -20.25 4.90
N ALA A 489 -3.64 -20.80 6.09
CA ALA A 489 -3.04 -20.04 7.19
C ALA A 489 -1.56 -19.71 6.87
N GLY A 490 -0.93 -18.87 7.69
CA GLY A 490 0.54 -18.77 7.67
C GLY A 490 1.18 -19.96 8.38
N PRO A 491 2.44 -20.29 8.08
CA PRO A 491 3.16 -21.37 8.74
C PRO A 491 3.75 -20.90 10.09
N MET A 492 3.93 -21.86 11.00
CA MET A 492 4.89 -21.71 12.10
C MET A 492 6.31 -21.55 11.55
N CYS A 493 7.25 -21.00 12.33
CA CYS A 493 8.60 -20.81 11.82
C CYS A 493 9.29 -22.17 11.60
N GLY A 494 9.87 -22.37 10.42
CA GLY A 494 10.51 -23.61 10.02
C GLY A 494 9.56 -24.80 9.93
N GLU A 495 8.26 -24.59 9.75
CA GLU A 495 7.26 -25.66 9.69
C GLU A 495 7.52 -26.64 8.53
N GLN A 496 8.08 -26.17 7.42
CA GLN A 496 8.38 -26.96 6.22
C GLN A 496 9.88 -27.23 6.03
N THR A 497 10.73 -26.95 7.02
CA THR A 497 12.19 -27.13 6.91
C THR A 497 12.57 -28.53 6.43
N ASP A 498 12.09 -29.59 7.09
CA ASP A 498 12.48 -30.96 6.72
C ASP A 498 11.95 -31.37 5.32
N ALA A 499 10.73 -30.95 4.96
CA ALA A 499 10.16 -31.23 3.64
C ALA A 499 10.93 -30.53 2.50
N LEU A 500 11.34 -29.29 2.73
CA LEU A 500 12.13 -28.50 1.79
C LEU A 500 13.56 -29.04 1.66
N LEU A 501 14.18 -29.49 2.75
CA LEU A 501 15.48 -30.18 2.71
C LEU A 501 15.40 -31.49 1.93
N ALA A 502 14.36 -32.29 2.13
CA ALA A 502 14.13 -33.52 1.37
C ALA A 502 13.95 -33.24 -0.13
N GLU A 503 13.27 -32.15 -0.50
CA GLU A 503 13.12 -31.72 -1.89
C GLU A 503 14.46 -31.36 -2.56
N LEU A 504 15.46 -30.94 -1.77
CA LEU A 504 16.82 -30.68 -2.22
C LEU A 504 17.71 -31.95 -2.18
N GLY A 505 17.18 -33.08 -1.74
CA GLY A 505 17.89 -34.36 -1.68
C GLY A 505 18.66 -34.61 -0.38
N TYR A 506 18.44 -33.83 0.68
CA TYR A 506 19.02 -34.11 1.99
C TYR A 506 18.29 -35.29 2.65
N THR A 507 19.04 -36.19 3.28
CA THR A 507 18.46 -37.27 4.09
C THR A 507 18.01 -36.78 5.46
N GLU A 508 17.19 -37.58 6.15
CA GLU A 508 16.77 -37.26 7.52
C GLU A 508 17.96 -37.13 8.48
N GLU A 509 19.00 -37.94 8.30
CA GLU A 509 20.24 -37.86 9.08
C GLU A 509 20.98 -36.54 8.82
N GLN A 510 21.10 -36.13 7.56
CA GLN A 510 21.73 -34.86 7.21
C GLN A 510 20.94 -33.67 7.76
N ALA A 511 19.60 -33.71 7.68
CA ALA A 511 18.73 -32.70 8.27
C ALA A 511 18.90 -32.64 9.81
N ALA A 512 19.01 -33.78 10.48
CA ALA A 512 19.28 -33.86 11.91
C ALA A 512 20.65 -33.27 12.27
N GLU A 513 21.69 -33.52 11.47
CA GLU A 513 23.02 -32.92 11.66
C GLU A 513 22.99 -31.39 11.51
N LEU A 514 22.28 -30.87 10.50
CA LEU A 514 22.11 -29.43 10.29
C LEU A 514 21.39 -28.78 11.49
N ARG A 515 20.36 -29.44 12.03
CA ARG A 515 19.66 -28.99 13.25
C ARG A 515 20.57 -29.00 14.47
N ALA A 516 21.35 -30.06 14.66
CA ALA A 516 22.29 -30.17 15.79
C ALA A 516 23.36 -29.07 15.77
N LYS A 517 23.73 -28.57 14.58
CA LYS A 517 24.65 -27.45 14.37
C LYS A 517 23.98 -26.07 14.41
N ASN A 518 22.67 -25.99 14.61
CA ASN A 518 21.86 -24.77 14.51
C ASN A 518 21.94 -24.09 13.13
N ILE A 519 22.18 -24.84 12.06
CA ILE A 519 22.18 -24.31 10.69
C ILE A 519 20.75 -24.20 10.16
N VAL A 520 19.88 -25.11 10.59
CA VAL A 520 18.44 -25.01 10.37
C VAL A 520 17.70 -25.11 11.70
N TRP A 521 16.52 -24.52 11.76
CA TRP A 521 15.71 -24.47 12.99
C TRP A 521 14.23 -24.53 12.66
N SER A 522 13.44 -25.01 13.62
CA SER A 522 11.98 -24.98 13.59
C SER A 522 11.48 -24.61 14.97
N GLU A 523 10.34 -23.93 15.02
CA GLU A 523 9.69 -23.58 16.27
C GLU A 523 9.34 -24.85 17.06
N PRO A 524 9.58 -24.91 18.39
CA PRO A 524 9.42 -26.14 19.18
C PRO A 524 8.04 -26.80 19.08
N GLY A 525 6.99 -26.04 18.82
CA GLY A 525 5.62 -26.55 18.68
C GLY A 525 5.34 -27.28 17.37
N VAL A 526 6.18 -27.14 16.34
CA VAL A 526 5.95 -27.72 15.00
C VAL A 526 5.82 -29.24 15.06
N ALA A 527 6.82 -29.93 15.62
CA ALA A 527 6.84 -31.39 15.66
C ALA A 527 5.65 -31.96 16.47
N ILE A 528 5.31 -31.31 17.58
CA ILE A 528 4.18 -31.70 18.45
C ILE A 528 2.86 -31.57 17.69
N ALA A 529 2.65 -30.43 17.03
CA ALA A 529 1.40 -30.15 16.33
C ALA A 529 1.24 -31.01 15.06
N GLN A 530 2.34 -31.30 14.36
CA GLN A 530 2.34 -32.22 13.21
C GLN A 530 1.97 -33.65 13.63
N ALA A 531 2.54 -34.14 14.74
CA ALA A 531 2.19 -35.46 15.28
C ALA A 531 0.71 -35.55 15.67
N ALA A 532 0.16 -34.50 16.28
CA ALA A 532 -1.25 -34.46 16.69
C ALA A 532 -2.26 -34.47 15.51
N ARG A 533 -1.85 -34.09 14.29
CA ARG A 533 -2.70 -34.16 13.09
C ARG A 533 -2.70 -35.54 12.41
N GLN A 534 -1.74 -36.39 12.72
CA GLN A 534 -1.61 -37.73 12.14
C GLN A 534 -2.36 -38.80 12.94
N THR A 535 -2.78 -38.46 14.17
CA THR A 535 -3.66 -39.25 15.06
C THR A 535 -5.09 -38.79 14.94
#